data_AF-A0A1V5KCJ4-F1
#
_entry.id   AF-A0A1V5KCJ4-F1
#
_cell.length_a   1.000
_cell.length_b   1.000
_cell.length_c   1.000
_cell.angle_alpha   90.00
_cell.angle_beta   90.00
_cell.angle_gamma   90.00
#
_symmetry.space_group_name_H-M   'P 1'
#
loop_
_entity.id
_entity.type
_entity.pdbx_description
1 polymer ?
#
loop_
_entity_poly.entity_id
_entity_poly.type
_entity_poly.pdbx_seq_one_letter_code
_entity_poly.pdbx_strand_id
1 'polypeptide(L)'
;MRTFWTKISSRKFLAALVGIITGLAMVFGLNENIITTVSGAVMALASVITYIIAEGKIDAAAVGDAAKKIEAAREELKKETKEAG
;
A
#
# COMPACT_ATOMS: atom_id res chain seq x y z
N MET A 1 -6.42 -9.36 -15.34
CA MET A 1 -5.15 -8.80 -14.80
C MET A 1 -4.69 -9.36 -13.45
N ARG A 2 -5.54 -9.98 -12.60
CA ARG A 2 -5.12 -10.45 -11.26
C ARG A 2 -4.14 -11.63 -11.22
N THR A 3 -3.99 -12.38 -12.32
CA THR A 3 -3.12 -13.57 -12.41
C THR A 3 -1.64 -13.25 -12.58
N PHE A 4 -1.31 -12.08 -13.14
CA PHE A 4 0.08 -11.65 -13.33
C PHE A 4 0.69 -11.20 -12.00
N TRP A 5 0.01 -10.30 -11.28
CA TRP A 5 0.42 -9.79 -9.98
C TRP A 5 0.58 -10.87 -8.89
N THR A 6 -0.25 -11.91 -8.92
CA THR A 6 -0.10 -13.07 -8.02
C THR A 6 1.13 -13.92 -8.32
N LYS A 7 1.59 -13.97 -9.59
CA LYS A 7 2.80 -14.70 -9.96
C LYS A 7 4.07 -13.98 -9.50
N ILE A 8 4.14 -12.66 -9.70
CA ILE A 8 5.28 -11.82 -9.27
C ILE A 8 5.36 -11.72 -7.73
N SER A 9 4.24 -11.80 -7.03
CA SER A 9 4.20 -11.81 -5.55
C SER A 9 4.33 -13.23 -4.95
N SER A 10 4.55 -14.26 -5.77
CA SER A 10 4.69 -15.62 -5.26
C SER A 10 6.00 -15.82 -4.51
N ARG A 11 5.98 -16.56 -3.40
CA ARG A 11 7.20 -16.91 -2.63
C ARG A 11 8.31 -17.50 -3.49
N LYS A 12 7.93 -18.30 -4.51
CA LYS A 12 8.88 -18.94 -5.44
C LYS A 12 9.58 -17.91 -6.33
N PHE A 13 8.84 -16.93 -6.85
CA PHE A 13 9.41 -15.86 -7.66
C PHE A 13 10.31 -14.94 -6.81
N LEU A 14 9.86 -14.56 -5.62
CA LEU A 14 10.65 -13.72 -4.71
C LEU A 14 11.94 -14.40 -4.27
N ALA A 15 11.90 -15.69 -3.94
CA ALA A 15 13.10 -16.44 -3.58
C ALA A 15 14.11 -16.51 -4.74
N ALA A 16 13.63 -16.72 -5.98
CA ALA A 16 14.48 -16.72 -7.16
C ALA A 16 15.11 -15.33 -7.41
N LEU A 17 14.32 -14.26 -7.27
CA LEU A 17 14.79 -12.89 -7.44
C LEU A 17 15.85 -12.52 -6.38
N VAL A 18 15.60 -12.82 -5.11
CA VAL A 18 16.56 -12.61 -4.02
C VAL A 18 17.84 -13.41 -4.27
N GLY A 19 17.72 -14.67 -4.69
CA GLY A 19 18.87 -15.50 -5.04
C GLY A 19 19.72 -14.90 -6.17
N ILE A 20 19.09 -14.34 -7.20
CA ILE A 20 19.79 -13.64 -8.29
C ILE A 20 20.51 -12.39 -7.76
N ILE A 21 19.84 -11.54 -6.98
CA ILE A 21 20.43 -10.32 -6.44
C ILE A 21 21.63 -10.64 -5.54
N THR A 22 21.48 -11.62 -4.64
CA THR A 22 22.57 -12.06 -3.75
C THR A 22 23.71 -12.69 -4.55
N GLY A 23 23.42 -13.51 -5.56
CA GLY A 23 24.42 -14.09 -6.45
C GLY A 23 25.24 -13.04 -7.20
N LEU A 24 24.56 -12.05 -7.78
CA LEU A 24 25.21 -10.91 -8.43
C LEU A 24 26.06 -10.12 -7.41
N ALA A 25 25.54 -9.91 -6.20
CA ALA A 25 26.27 -9.21 -5.16
C ALA A 25 27.61 -9.88 -4.83
N MET A 26 27.60 -11.22 -4.75
CA MET A 26 28.81 -12.03 -4.53
C MET A 26 29.80 -11.96 -5.70
N VAL A 27 29.32 -12.08 -6.95
CA VAL A 27 30.18 -12.06 -8.16
C VAL A 27 30.88 -10.71 -8.31
N PHE A 28 30.18 -9.61 -8.00
CA PHE A 28 30.77 -8.27 -8.07
C PHE A 28 31.65 -7.91 -6.86
N GLY A 29 31.79 -8.81 -5.87
CA GLY A 29 32.61 -8.57 -4.69
C GLY A 29 32.17 -7.33 -3.90
N LEU A 30 30.87 -7.04 -3.90
CA LEU A 30 30.32 -5.87 -3.22
C LEU A 30 30.69 -5.92 -1.74
N ASN A 31 31.28 -4.84 -1.25
CA ASN A 31 31.65 -4.77 0.16
C ASN A 31 30.39 -4.70 1.04
N GLU A 32 30.51 -5.17 2.27
CA GLU A 32 29.41 -5.21 3.23
C GLU A 32 28.82 -3.82 3.51
N ASN A 33 29.66 -2.77 3.46
CA ASN A 33 29.25 -1.39 3.70
C ASN A 33 28.30 -0.85 2.60
N ILE A 34 28.57 -1.14 1.33
CA ILE A 34 27.74 -0.78 0.18
C ILE A 34 26.43 -1.57 0.23
N ILE A 35 26.49 -2.87 0.50
CA ILE A 35 25.28 -3.71 0.64
C ILE A 35 24.37 -3.14 1.74
N THR A 36 24.96 -2.82 2.91
CA THR A 36 24.22 -2.28 4.05
C THR A 36 23.65 -0.89 3.75
N THR A 37 24.42 -0.01 3.12
CA THR A 37 23.99 1.36 2.79
C THR A 37 22.85 1.34 1.77
N VAL A 38 22.99 0.58 0.68
CA VAL A 38 21.95 0.49 -0.36
C VAL A 38 20.69 -0.18 0.20
N SER A 39 20.83 -1.27 0.96
CA SER A 39 19.69 -1.94 1.59
C SER A 39 18.96 -1.03 2.57
N GLY A 40 19.71 -0.28 3.39
CA GLY A 40 19.17 0.71 4.31
C GLY A 40 18.42 1.84 3.60
N ALA A 41 19.00 2.39 2.53
CA ALA A 41 18.36 3.43 1.73
C ALA A 41 17.05 2.95 1.08
N VAL A 42 17.06 1.75 0.49
CA VAL A 42 15.86 1.14 -0.11
C VAL A 42 14.79 0.89 0.95
N MET A 43 15.16 0.37 2.12
CA MET A 43 14.21 0.13 3.22
C MET A 43 13.62 1.43 3.78
N ALA A 44 14.42 2.47 3.95
CA ALA A 44 13.96 3.77 4.40
C ALA A 44 12.95 4.39 3.42
N LEU A 45 13.20 4.31 2.12
CA LEU A 45 12.27 4.80 1.11
C LEU A 45 10.99 3.97 1.06
N ALA A 46 11.11 2.64 1.13
CA ALA A 46 9.97 1.73 1.09
C ALA A 46 9.01 1.98 2.27
N SER A 47 9.52 2.32 3.46
CA SER A 47 8.69 2.61 4.63
C SER A 47 7.84 3.86 4.43
N VAL A 48 8.43 4.94 3.93
CA VAL A 48 7.73 6.21 3.67
C VAL A 48 6.66 6.03 2.61
N ILE A 49 6.98 5.37 1.49
CA ILE A 49 6.01 5.11 0.43
C ILE A 49 4.84 4.26 0.96
N THR A 50 5.14 3.21 1.73
CA THR A 50 4.12 2.32 2.30
C THR A 50 3.19 3.09 3.24
N TYR A 51 3.75 3.96 4.08
CA TYR A 51 2.99 4.80 5.00
C TYR A 51 2.03 5.73 4.25
N ILE A 52 2.52 6.46 3.24
CA ILE A 52 1.70 7.38 2.43
C ILE A 52 0.53 6.65 1.76
N ILE A 53 0.79 5.47 1.19
CA ILE A 53 -0.28 4.66 0.55
C ILE A 53 -1.29 4.18 1.59
N ALA A 54 -0.83 3.76 2.76
CA ALA A 54 -1.71 3.30 3.83
C ALA A 54 -2.60 4.43 4.35
N GLU A 55 -2.02 5.59 4.65
CA GLU A 55 -2.75 6.77 5.13
C GLU A 55 -3.73 7.28 4.08
N GLY A 56 -3.30 7.41 2.81
CA GLY A 56 -4.20 7.82 1.73
C GLY A 56 -5.40 6.88 1.51
N LYS A 57 -5.24 5.58 1.75
CA LYS A 57 -6.37 4.62 1.73
C LYS A 57 -7.32 4.79 2.92
N ILE A 58 -6.79 5.09 4.09
CA ILE A 58 -7.58 5.34 5.31
C ILE A 58 -8.38 6.64 5.14
N ASP A 59 -7.75 7.70 4.64
CA ASP A 59 -8.40 8.99 4.41
C ASP A 59 -9.55 8.88 3.40
N ALA A 60 -9.32 8.17 2.29
CA ALA A 60 -10.36 7.92 1.29
C ALA A 60 -11.56 7.17 1.88
N ALA A 61 -11.32 6.19 2.77
CA ALA A 61 -12.38 5.45 3.45
C ALA A 61 -13.15 6.36 4.43
N ALA A 62 -12.46 7.17 5.21
CA ALA A 62 -13.06 8.08 6.18
C ALA A 62 -13.96 9.13 5.51
N VAL A 63 -13.52 9.72 4.39
CA VAL A 63 -14.33 10.66 3.59
C VAL A 63 -15.58 9.97 3.04
N GLY A 64 -15.45 8.74 2.54
CA GLY A 64 -16.58 7.96 2.04
C GLY A 64 -17.64 7.67 3.12
N ASP A 65 -17.21 7.33 4.33
CA ASP A 65 -18.12 7.08 5.44
C ASP A 65 -18.78 8.36 5.96
N ALA A 66 -18.06 9.49 5.96
CA ALA A 66 -18.64 10.79 6.29
C ALA A 66 -19.73 11.19 5.30
N ALA A 67 -19.50 11.00 4.00
CA ALA A 67 -20.49 11.30 2.96
C ALA A 67 -21.77 10.47 3.15
N LYS A 68 -21.65 9.17 3.42
CA LYS A 68 -22.80 8.30 3.69
C LYS A 68 -23.61 8.73 4.91
N LYS A 69 -22.95 9.16 5.98
CA LYS A 69 -23.63 9.66 7.19
C LYS A 69 -24.40 10.95 6.91
N ILE A 70 -23.83 11.86 6.10
CA ILE A 70 -24.51 13.10 5.69
C ILE A 70 -25.73 12.79 4.82
N GLU A 71 -25.62 11.83 3.89
CA GLU A 71 -26.76 11.40 3.06
C GLU A 71 -27.87 10.78 3.90
N ALA A 72 -27.53 9.89 4.85
CA ALA A 72 -28.51 9.29 5.76
C ALA A 72 -29.26 10.35 6.58
N ALA A 73 -28.54 11.30 7.17
CA ALA A 73 -29.15 12.40 7.94
C ALA A 73 -30.04 13.31 7.07
N ARG A 74 -29.65 13.57 5.81
CA ARG A 74 -30.48 14.33 4.86
C ARG A 74 -31.78 13.60 4.52
N GLU A 75 -31.72 12.29 4.32
CA GLU A 75 -32.90 11.48 4.00
C GLU A 75 -33.85 11.37 5.21
N GLU A 76 -33.33 11.28 6.43
CA GLU A 76 -34.13 11.36 7.66
C GLU A 76 -34.84 12.72 7.79
N LEU A 77 -34.12 13.83 7.62
CA LEU A 77 -34.71 15.18 7.65
C LEU A 77 -35.78 15.38 6.57
N LYS A 78 -35.57 14.87 5.34
CA LYS A 78 -36.58 14.94 4.28
C LYS A 78 -37.85 14.18 4.64
N LYS A 79 -37.75 13.04 5.33
CA LYS A 79 -38.92 12.28 5.79
C LYS A 79 -39.68 13.05 6.86
N GLU A 80 -38.99 13.56 7.87
CA GLU A 80 -39.60 14.38 8.93
C GLU A 80 -40.32 15.61 8.37
N THR A 81 -39.71 16.30 7.39
CA THR A 81 -40.33 17.48 6.75
C THR A 81 -41.55 17.12 5.89
N LYS A 82 -41.61 15.90 5.35
CA LYS A 82 -42.72 15.43 4.50
C LYS A 82 -43.88 14.84 5.31
N GLU A 83 -43.61 14.38 6.54
CA GLU A 83 -44.64 13.91 7.48
C GLU A 83 -45.23 15.06 8.32
N ALA A 84 -44.53 16.20 8.42
CA ALA A 84 -44.99 17.38 9.15
C ALA A 84 -45.85 18.38 8.35
N GLY A 85 -46.08 18.13 7.05
CA GLY A 85 -46.92 18.97 6.16
C GLY A 85 -48.08 18.19 5.57
#